data_AF-A0AA41RS89-F1
#
_entry.id   AF-A0AA41RS89-F1
#
_cell.length_a   1.000
_cell.length_b   1.000
_cell.length_c   1.000
_cell.angle_alpha   90.00
_cell.angle_beta   90.00
_cell.angle_gamma   90.00
#
_symmetry.space_group_name_H-M   'P 1'
#
loop_
_entity.id
_entity.type
_entity.pdbx_description
1 polymer ?
#
loop_
_entity_poly.entity_id
_entity_poly.type
_entity_poly.pdbx_seq_one_letter_code
_entity_poly.pdbx_strand_id
1 'polypeptide(L)'
;MDIDESAVRKNGGFLRRGWWWLKAMPERLIDNVVKFAHKVEKLGKDDPRRIIHSIKVGLTLSLVSLLYYFRPIYGGFGSSTMWAILTVVVVFEYSVGATLGKGFNRALATFVAGGLGFGAHHLATLAGDKGQPAILWFSIFLLATVASFARFFPGVKARYDYGVLIFILTFCLVSVSGYQDDEILELAHKRVTTIIIGCLTCVIMSIFVFPVWAGHDFHNLIARNIEKQADFLQGFGDLYFGTKGDTDMSWLHGYRSVLNSKTAEEAMANFARWEPPHGKFRFGHPWKQYLEIGAMTRQCAYRLEALSNCIIPDMKEPSEFKKIITQSCMEISIESGKGLQEISSAIKKMTYPFTVSAHIMKAKNAADDLHTALEAVTLENTNILEDVMPAASVTSLLIEIIECTENIAESVNELACFAKFKGADTAMSPEKPTRKLLRRGNIKPHHIENDSTHALITAYATSAMVE
;
A
#
# COMPACT_ATOMS: atom_id res chain seq x y z
N MET A 1 64.91 11.79 -48.99
CA MET A 1 63.82 12.75 -48.78
C MET A 1 62.60 11.90 -48.51
N ASP A 2 62.50 11.43 -47.27
CA ASP A 2 61.51 10.48 -46.83
C ASP A 2 60.15 11.16 -46.76
N ILE A 3 59.17 10.55 -47.42
CA ILE A 3 57.78 10.95 -47.38
C ILE A 3 57.27 10.58 -45.99
N ASP A 4 56.88 11.60 -45.23
CA ASP A 4 56.31 11.49 -43.88
C ASP A 4 55.01 10.67 -43.89
N GLU A 5 55.15 9.39 -43.56
CA GLU A 5 54.07 8.39 -43.45
C GLU A 5 53.25 8.55 -42.14
N SER A 6 53.41 9.66 -41.41
CA SER A 6 52.75 9.87 -40.11
C SER A 6 51.40 10.59 -40.19
N ALA A 7 51.04 11.19 -41.33
CA ALA A 7 49.80 11.98 -41.46
C ALA A 7 48.53 11.16 -41.81
N VAL A 8 48.65 9.94 -42.33
CA VAL A 8 47.49 9.14 -42.79
C VAL A 8 46.90 8.24 -41.69
N ARG A 9 47.62 8.00 -40.58
CA ARG A 9 47.24 6.97 -39.59
C ARG A 9 46.36 7.45 -38.43
N LYS A 10 46.17 8.75 -38.21
CA LYS A 10 45.40 9.28 -37.06
C LYS A 10 43.91 9.55 -37.33
N ASN A 11 43.47 9.77 -38.57
CA ASN A 11 42.05 10.05 -38.87
C ASN A 11 41.17 8.80 -39.07
N GLY A 12 41.76 7.63 -39.34
CA GLY A 12 41.00 6.39 -39.53
C GLY A 12 40.41 5.79 -38.24
N GLY A 13 40.96 6.14 -37.07
CA GLY A 13 40.55 5.56 -35.78
C GLY A 13 39.26 6.15 -35.21
N PHE A 14 38.96 7.42 -35.50
CA PHE A 14 37.78 8.12 -34.98
C PHE A 14 36.55 7.85 -35.85
N LEU A 15 36.69 7.90 -37.18
CA LEU A 15 35.62 7.57 -38.13
C LEU A 15 35.22 6.10 -38.07
N ARG A 16 36.20 5.19 -37.89
CA ARG A 16 35.92 3.75 -37.71
C ARG A 16 35.19 3.51 -36.38
N ARG A 17 35.58 4.16 -35.28
CA ARG A 17 34.83 4.07 -34.01
C ARG A 17 33.40 4.62 -34.12
N GLY A 18 33.21 5.76 -34.78
CA GLY A 18 31.89 6.34 -35.04
C GLY A 18 30.99 5.45 -35.90
N TRP A 19 31.56 4.79 -36.92
CA TRP A 19 30.85 3.86 -37.80
C TRP A 19 30.38 2.59 -37.09
N TRP A 20 31.22 2.01 -36.22
CA TRP A 20 30.83 0.87 -35.38
C TRP A 20 29.76 1.26 -34.36
N TRP A 21 29.80 2.48 -33.83
CA TRP A 21 28.74 3.03 -32.96
C TRP A 21 27.42 3.20 -33.69
N LEU A 22 27.44 3.76 -34.90
CA LEU A 22 26.27 3.92 -35.78
C LEU A 22 25.65 2.59 -36.18
N LYS A 23 26.47 1.54 -36.38
CA LYS A 23 26.00 0.19 -36.71
C LYS A 23 25.46 -0.57 -35.49
N ALA A 24 25.98 -0.31 -34.29
CA ALA A 24 25.51 -0.92 -33.04
C ALA A 24 24.24 -0.25 -32.46
N MET A 25 23.92 0.98 -32.86
CA MET A 25 22.72 1.69 -32.42
C MET A 25 21.41 0.99 -32.83
N PRO A 26 21.22 0.53 -34.09
CA PRO A 26 20.06 -0.26 -34.50
C PRO A 26 19.91 -1.57 -33.72
N GLU A 27 20.99 -2.32 -33.51
CA GLU A 27 20.97 -3.58 -32.76
C GLU A 27 20.57 -3.35 -31.29
N ARG A 28 21.11 -2.30 -30.66
CA ARG A 28 20.71 -1.88 -29.31
C ARG A 28 19.24 -1.46 -29.24
N LEU A 29 18.72 -0.78 -30.28
CA LEU A 29 17.30 -0.42 -30.35
C LEU A 29 16.42 -1.66 -30.49
N ILE A 30 16.81 -2.63 -31.33
CA ILE A 30 16.09 -3.90 -31.49
C ILE A 30 16.08 -4.68 -30.17
N ASP A 31 17.22 -4.83 -29.51
CA ASP A 31 17.32 -5.51 -28.21
C ASP A 31 16.45 -4.82 -27.14
N ASN A 32 16.41 -3.49 -27.14
CA ASN A 32 15.56 -2.72 -26.23
C ASN A 32 14.08 -2.93 -26.54
N VAL A 33 13.70 -2.98 -27.82
CA VAL A 33 12.32 -3.28 -28.25
C VAL A 33 11.93 -4.71 -27.89
N VAL A 34 12.81 -5.70 -28.08
CA VAL A 34 12.55 -7.10 -27.71
C VAL A 34 12.44 -7.25 -26.19
N LYS A 35 13.34 -6.64 -25.42
CA LYS A 35 13.25 -6.60 -23.95
C LYS A 35 11.98 -5.90 -23.48
N PHE A 36 11.57 -4.83 -24.15
CA PHE A 36 10.31 -4.14 -23.86
C PHE A 36 9.11 -5.02 -24.19
N ALA A 37 9.10 -5.68 -25.35
CA ALA A 37 8.05 -6.61 -25.75
C ALA A 37 7.91 -7.75 -24.75
N HIS A 38 9.01 -8.35 -24.31
CA HIS A 38 8.99 -9.41 -23.30
C HIS A 38 8.49 -8.90 -21.94
N LYS A 39 8.83 -7.66 -21.55
CA LYS A 39 8.27 -7.03 -20.35
C LYS A 39 6.76 -6.81 -20.46
N VAL A 40 6.27 -6.35 -21.62
CA VAL A 40 4.84 -6.15 -21.88
C VAL A 40 4.09 -7.49 -21.87
N GLU A 41 4.66 -8.50 -22.51
CA GLU A 41 4.12 -9.87 -22.51
C GLU A 41 4.03 -10.42 -21.09
N LYS A 42 5.11 -10.26 -20.30
CA LYS A 42 5.13 -10.64 -18.89
C LYS A 42 4.10 -9.87 -18.08
N LEU A 43 3.97 -8.55 -18.27
CA LEU A 43 2.98 -7.72 -17.58
C LEU A 43 1.54 -8.18 -17.84
N GLY A 44 1.25 -8.59 -19.08
CA GLY A 44 -0.03 -9.11 -19.49
C GLY A 44 -0.33 -10.51 -18.95
N LYS A 45 0.70 -11.37 -18.88
CA LYS A 45 0.60 -12.72 -18.29
C LYS A 45 0.45 -12.67 -16.77
N ASP A 46 1.15 -11.75 -16.09
CA ASP A 46 1.14 -11.62 -14.63
C ASP A 46 -0.20 -11.10 -14.10
N ASP A 47 -0.83 -10.14 -14.79
CA ASP A 47 -2.19 -9.67 -14.47
C ASP A 47 -2.99 -9.32 -15.74
N PRO A 48 -3.77 -10.27 -16.31
CA PRO A 48 -4.52 -10.05 -17.56
C PRO A 48 -5.55 -8.92 -17.44
N ARG A 49 -5.95 -8.55 -16.23
CA ARG A 49 -6.87 -7.43 -15.98
C ARG A 49 -6.26 -6.09 -16.42
N ARG A 50 -4.93 -5.97 -16.51
CA ARG A 50 -4.23 -4.78 -17.04
C ARG A 50 -4.48 -4.58 -18.52
N ILE A 51 -4.51 -5.66 -19.31
CA ILE A 51 -4.84 -5.61 -20.74
C ILE A 51 -6.29 -5.14 -20.90
N ILE A 52 -7.20 -5.76 -20.14
CA ILE A 52 -8.62 -5.41 -20.16
C ILE A 52 -8.79 -3.93 -19.76
N HIS A 53 -8.09 -3.46 -18.73
CA HIS A 53 -8.11 -2.05 -18.33
C HIS A 53 -7.65 -1.11 -19.45
N SER A 54 -6.54 -1.39 -20.13
CA SER A 54 -6.06 -0.58 -21.25
C SER A 54 -7.10 -0.50 -22.39
N ILE A 55 -7.76 -1.62 -22.70
CA ILE A 55 -8.85 -1.67 -23.69
C ILE A 55 -10.04 -0.82 -23.21
N LYS A 56 -10.42 -0.90 -21.93
CA LYS A 56 -11.52 -0.10 -21.35
C LYS A 56 -11.26 1.40 -21.46
N VAL A 57 -10.04 1.84 -21.16
CA VAL A 57 -9.67 3.25 -21.30
C VAL A 57 -9.78 3.68 -22.77
N GLY A 58 -9.24 2.89 -23.70
CA GLY A 58 -9.34 3.14 -25.14
C GLY A 58 -10.79 3.20 -25.64
N LEU A 59 -11.64 2.25 -25.23
CA LEU A 59 -13.06 2.24 -25.56
C LEU A 59 -13.79 3.46 -24.99
N THR A 60 -13.46 3.86 -23.76
CA THR A 60 -14.08 5.03 -23.12
C THR A 60 -13.69 6.31 -23.85
N LEU A 61 -12.41 6.47 -24.22
CA LEU A 61 -11.94 7.59 -25.02
C LEU A 61 -12.60 7.64 -26.39
N SER A 62 -12.71 6.50 -27.07
CA SER A 62 -13.40 6.38 -28.35
C SER A 62 -14.89 6.71 -28.22
N LEU A 63 -15.55 6.26 -27.16
CA LEU A 63 -16.96 6.55 -26.91
C LEU A 63 -17.20 8.05 -26.67
N VAL A 64 -16.42 8.66 -25.77
CA VAL A 64 -16.50 10.11 -25.50
C VAL A 64 -16.14 10.95 -26.73
N SER A 65 -15.18 10.48 -27.54
CA SER A 65 -14.81 11.13 -28.81
C SER A 65 -15.88 10.94 -29.89
N LEU A 66 -16.58 9.81 -29.93
CA LEU A 66 -17.66 9.57 -30.88
C LEU A 66 -18.88 10.45 -30.59
N LEU A 67 -19.16 10.71 -29.29
CA LEU A 67 -20.21 11.63 -28.86
C LEU A 67 -20.02 13.06 -29.40
N TYR A 68 -18.79 13.46 -29.75
CA TYR A 68 -18.51 14.72 -30.45
C TYR A 68 -19.19 14.80 -31.83
N TYR A 69 -19.23 13.68 -32.56
CA TYR A 69 -19.75 13.65 -33.93
C TYR A 69 -21.28 13.46 -33.98
N PHE A 70 -21.90 13.04 -32.87
CA PHE A 70 -23.36 12.93 -32.76
C PHE A 70 -24.04 14.28 -32.53
N ARG A 71 -24.22 15.03 -33.63
CA ARG A 71 -24.88 16.35 -33.70
C ARG A 71 -26.22 16.51 -32.93
N PRO A 72 -27.14 15.52 -32.87
CA PRO A 72 -28.44 15.71 -32.22
C PRO A 72 -28.37 15.85 -30.68
N ILE A 73 -27.34 15.30 -30.04
CA ILE A 73 -27.17 15.31 -28.57
C ILE A 73 -26.29 16.49 -28.12
N TYR A 74 -25.37 16.93 -28.99
CA TYR A 74 -24.25 17.79 -28.60
C TYR A 74 -24.04 19.05 -29.46
N GLY A 75 -25.04 19.45 -30.24
CA GLY A 75 -25.01 20.57 -31.20
C GLY A 75 -24.60 21.97 -30.69
N GLY A 76 -24.06 22.12 -29.49
CA GLY A 76 -23.56 23.37 -28.92
C GLY A 76 -22.24 23.30 -28.12
N PHE A 77 -21.54 22.15 -28.06
CA PHE A 77 -20.39 21.95 -27.14
C PHE A 77 -19.01 21.86 -27.79
N GLY A 78 -18.84 22.19 -29.08
CA GLY A 78 -17.61 21.94 -29.87
C GLY A 78 -16.28 22.10 -29.13
N SER A 79 -16.02 23.25 -28.49
CA SER A 79 -14.79 23.54 -27.73
C SER A 79 -14.73 22.86 -26.34
N SER A 80 -15.86 22.43 -25.79
CA SER A 80 -15.98 21.83 -24.45
C SER A 80 -15.71 20.32 -24.42
N THR A 81 -15.65 19.66 -25.57
CA THR A 81 -15.35 18.23 -25.73
C THR A 81 -13.95 17.86 -25.24
N MET A 82 -12.98 18.76 -25.42
CA MET A 82 -11.62 18.58 -24.90
C MET A 82 -11.62 18.30 -23.40
N TRP A 83 -12.52 18.92 -22.64
CA TRP A 83 -12.66 18.71 -21.20
C TRP A 83 -13.17 17.32 -20.84
N ALA A 84 -14.05 16.73 -21.65
CA ALA A 84 -14.52 15.36 -21.46
C ALA A 84 -13.38 14.36 -21.73
N ILE A 85 -12.62 14.53 -22.83
CA ILE A 85 -11.47 13.68 -23.16
C ILE A 85 -10.40 13.77 -22.07
N LEU A 86 -10.01 14.99 -21.67
CA LEU A 86 -9.08 15.21 -20.57
C LEU A 86 -9.58 14.60 -19.25
N THR A 87 -10.90 14.61 -19.03
CA THR A 87 -11.49 13.97 -17.85
C THR A 87 -11.25 12.46 -17.89
N VAL A 88 -11.52 11.80 -19.01
CA VAL A 88 -11.27 10.36 -19.15
C VAL A 88 -9.81 10.03 -18.88
N VAL A 89 -8.88 10.75 -19.51
CA VAL A 89 -7.43 10.50 -19.36
C VAL A 89 -6.97 10.62 -17.91
N VAL A 90 -7.53 11.56 -17.14
CA VAL A 90 -7.01 11.88 -15.80
C VAL A 90 -7.79 11.18 -14.68
N VAL A 91 -9.05 10.81 -14.91
CA VAL A 91 -9.94 10.19 -13.91
C VAL A 91 -9.98 8.68 -14.02
N PHE A 92 -9.86 8.12 -15.23
CA PHE A 92 -9.99 6.68 -15.43
C PHE A 92 -8.77 5.97 -14.82
N GLU A 93 -9.02 5.20 -13.78
CA GLU A 93 -8.00 4.52 -12.99
C GLU A 93 -8.16 3.00 -13.05
N TYR A 94 -7.12 2.29 -12.59
CA TYR A 94 -7.09 0.83 -12.66
C TYR A 94 -8.29 0.15 -11.98
N SER A 95 -8.65 0.62 -10.78
CA SER A 95 -9.77 0.10 -10.00
C SER A 95 -11.01 0.99 -10.09
N VAL A 96 -12.17 0.39 -9.82
CA VAL A 96 -13.46 1.08 -9.73
C VAL A 96 -13.42 2.16 -8.65
N GLY A 97 -12.94 1.82 -7.45
CA GLY A 97 -12.86 2.75 -6.32
C GLY A 97 -11.95 3.96 -6.59
N ALA A 98 -10.82 3.76 -7.26
CA ALA A 98 -9.93 4.85 -7.64
C ALA A 98 -10.59 5.79 -8.67
N THR A 99 -11.29 5.22 -9.67
CA THR A 99 -12.01 5.99 -10.69
C THR A 99 -13.15 6.80 -10.08
N LEU A 100 -13.95 6.19 -9.19
CA LEU A 100 -15.03 6.87 -8.46
C LEU A 100 -14.48 8.02 -7.60
N GLY A 101 -13.45 7.74 -6.80
CA GLY A 101 -12.84 8.74 -5.92
C GLY A 101 -12.23 9.91 -6.70
N LYS A 102 -11.49 9.65 -7.79
CA LYS A 102 -10.96 10.71 -8.66
C LYS A 102 -12.07 11.47 -9.38
N GLY A 103 -13.09 10.79 -9.89
CA GLY A 103 -14.20 11.41 -10.60
C GLY A 103 -15.01 12.33 -9.72
N PHE A 104 -15.31 11.90 -8.49
CA PHE A 104 -15.97 12.72 -7.48
C PHE A 104 -15.10 13.92 -7.08
N ASN A 105 -13.81 13.70 -6.79
CA ASN A 105 -12.88 14.78 -6.46
C ASN A 105 -12.76 15.81 -7.59
N ARG A 106 -12.74 15.38 -8.86
CA ARG A 106 -12.72 16.29 -10.02
C ARG A 106 -13.99 17.12 -10.10
N ALA A 107 -15.15 16.47 -10.05
CA ALA A 107 -16.44 17.14 -10.15
C ALA A 107 -16.62 18.18 -9.04
N LEU A 108 -16.33 17.80 -7.79
CA LEU A 108 -16.41 18.70 -6.64
C LEU A 108 -15.40 19.85 -6.74
N ALA A 109 -14.13 19.55 -7.05
CA ALA A 109 -13.09 20.58 -7.18
C ALA A 109 -13.42 21.59 -8.27
N THR A 110 -13.87 21.14 -9.44
CA THR A 110 -14.26 22.02 -10.55
C THR A 110 -15.49 22.86 -10.19
N PHE A 111 -16.49 22.28 -9.53
CA PHE A 111 -17.68 23.02 -9.11
C PHE A 111 -17.34 24.13 -8.11
N VAL A 112 -16.58 23.80 -7.05
CA VAL A 112 -16.18 24.78 -6.02
C VAL A 112 -15.24 25.84 -6.61
N ALA A 113 -14.27 25.43 -7.44
CA ALA A 113 -13.36 26.37 -8.09
C ALA A 113 -14.08 27.29 -9.08
N GLY A 114 -15.05 26.77 -9.84
CA GLY A 114 -15.87 27.56 -10.76
C GLY A 114 -16.71 28.61 -10.02
N GLY A 115 -17.38 28.20 -8.94
CA GLY A 115 -18.17 29.12 -8.11
C GLY A 115 -17.32 30.20 -7.44
N LEU A 116 -16.17 29.83 -6.86
CA LEU A 116 -15.24 30.81 -6.28
C LEU A 116 -14.61 31.72 -7.34
N GLY A 117 -14.29 31.19 -8.52
CA GLY A 117 -13.74 31.98 -9.64
C GLY A 117 -14.74 33.03 -10.13
N PHE A 118 -16.02 32.64 -10.27
CA PHE A 118 -17.10 33.59 -10.56
C PHE A 118 -17.24 34.64 -9.46
N GLY A 119 -17.22 34.23 -8.19
CA GLY A 119 -17.26 35.16 -7.05
C GLY A 119 -16.08 36.16 -7.06
N ALA A 120 -14.87 35.69 -7.37
CA ALA A 120 -13.69 36.55 -7.48
C ALA A 120 -13.82 37.55 -8.64
N HIS A 121 -14.38 37.11 -9.78
CA HIS A 121 -14.67 37.99 -10.91
C HIS A 121 -15.70 39.07 -10.55
N HIS A 122 -16.80 38.66 -9.92
CA HIS A 122 -17.86 39.58 -9.47
C HIS A 122 -17.35 40.61 -8.44
N LEU A 123 -16.48 40.20 -7.50
CA LEU A 123 -15.83 41.13 -6.57
C LEU A 123 -14.89 42.10 -7.29
N ALA A 124 -14.21 41.63 -8.33
CA ALA A 124 -13.30 42.46 -9.11
C ALA A 124 -14.03 43.50 -9.96
N THR A 125 -15.20 43.17 -10.53
CA THR A 125 -16.03 44.11 -11.27
C THR A 125 -16.62 45.21 -10.38
N LEU A 126 -17.00 44.88 -9.13
CA LEU A 126 -17.44 45.88 -8.14
C LEU A 126 -16.35 46.90 -7.77
N ALA A 127 -15.07 46.56 -7.92
CA ALA A 127 -13.95 47.45 -7.62
C ALA A 127 -13.55 48.39 -8.78
N GLY A 128 -14.22 48.27 -9.93
CA GLY A 128 -13.97 49.07 -11.13
C GLY A 128 -12.64 48.77 -11.83
N ASP A 129 -12.45 49.36 -13.01
CA ASP A 129 -11.38 49.02 -13.97
C ASP A 129 -9.95 49.11 -13.40
N LYS A 130 -9.71 50.02 -12.46
CA LYS A 130 -8.39 50.18 -11.82
C LYS A 130 -8.14 49.14 -10.72
N GLY A 131 -9.17 48.66 -10.05
CA GLY A 131 -9.09 47.69 -8.94
C GLY A 131 -9.21 46.24 -9.39
N GLN A 132 -9.89 45.99 -10.52
CA GLN A 132 -10.17 44.65 -11.04
C GLN A 132 -8.91 43.77 -11.20
N PRO A 133 -7.80 44.24 -11.81
CA PRO A 133 -6.60 43.41 -11.95
C PRO A 133 -5.96 43.06 -10.59
N ALA A 134 -5.98 44.00 -9.64
CA ALA A 134 -5.39 43.81 -8.33
C ALA A 134 -6.17 42.77 -7.49
N ILE A 135 -7.50 42.82 -7.53
CA ILE A 135 -8.36 41.86 -6.80
C ILE A 135 -8.24 40.46 -7.38
N LEU A 136 -8.26 40.31 -8.71
CA LEU A 136 -8.11 39.00 -9.36
C LEU A 136 -6.73 38.41 -9.07
N TRP A 137 -5.67 39.21 -9.21
CA TRP A 137 -4.31 38.78 -8.90
C TRP A 137 -4.16 38.33 -7.44
N PHE A 138 -4.67 39.13 -6.49
CA PHE A 138 -4.63 38.81 -5.07
C PHE A 138 -5.43 37.55 -4.74
N SER A 139 -6.61 37.37 -5.35
CA SER A 139 -7.46 36.19 -5.15
C SER A 139 -6.78 34.92 -5.64
N ILE A 140 -6.14 34.96 -6.82
CA ILE A 140 -5.33 33.87 -7.36
C ILE A 140 -4.17 33.55 -6.44
N PHE A 141 -3.40 34.55 -6.02
CA PHE A 141 -2.29 34.37 -5.11
C PHE A 141 -2.72 33.72 -3.79
N LEU A 142 -3.76 34.25 -3.15
CA LEU A 142 -4.25 33.78 -1.86
C LEU A 142 -4.76 32.34 -1.94
N LEU A 143 -5.67 32.04 -2.88
CA LEU A 143 -6.26 30.71 -2.99
C LEU A 143 -5.26 29.66 -3.47
N ALA A 144 -4.36 30.01 -4.41
CA ALA A 144 -3.31 29.09 -4.83
C ALA A 144 -2.33 28.79 -3.69
N THR A 145 -1.94 29.79 -2.90
CA THR A 145 -1.07 29.60 -1.73
C THR A 145 -1.74 28.74 -0.66
N VAL A 146 -2.99 29.04 -0.28
CA VAL A 146 -3.73 28.28 0.75
C VAL A 146 -3.95 26.84 0.29
N ALA A 147 -4.41 26.64 -0.94
CA ALA A 147 -4.65 25.31 -1.49
C ALA A 147 -3.33 24.51 -1.63
N SER A 148 -2.24 25.15 -2.07
CA SER A 148 -0.94 24.49 -2.16
C SER A 148 -0.39 24.11 -0.79
N PHE A 149 -0.55 24.97 0.21
CA PHE A 149 -0.16 24.68 1.59
C PHE A 149 -0.97 23.52 2.17
N ALA A 150 -2.28 23.47 1.88
CA ALA A 150 -3.16 22.40 2.34
C ALA A 150 -2.68 20.99 1.90
N ARG A 151 -1.95 20.88 0.78
CA ARG A 151 -1.40 19.62 0.26
C ARG A 151 -0.28 19.03 1.12
N PHE A 152 0.34 19.82 2.02
CA PHE A 152 1.34 19.29 2.94
C PHE A 152 0.72 18.52 4.11
N PHE A 153 -0.57 18.70 4.39
CA PHE A 153 -1.25 17.89 5.40
C PHE A 153 -1.44 16.46 4.90
N PRO A 154 -0.91 15.43 5.60
CA PRO A 154 -0.97 14.04 5.14
C PRO A 154 -2.39 13.55 4.83
N GLY A 155 -3.39 13.96 5.63
CA GLY A 155 -4.78 13.60 5.42
C GLY A 155 -5.38 14.17 4.13
N VAL A 156 -5.00 15.38 3.75
CA VAL A 156 -5.41 16.01 2.49
C VAL A 156 -4.66 15.36 1.33
N LYS A 157 -3.34 15.19 1.47
CA LYS A 157 -2.49 14.58 0.43
C LYS A 157 -2.94 13.17 0.06
N ALA A 158 -3.28 12.35 1.06
CA ALA A 158 -3.69 10.97 0.82
C ALA A 158 -5.03 10.83 0.09
N ARG A 159 -5.95 11.80 0.22
CA ARG A 159 -7.34 11.67 -0.25
C ARG A 159 -7.76 12.65 -1.33
N TYR A 160 -7.21 13.86 -1.29
CA TYR A 160 -7.70 15.00 -2.06
C TYR A 160 -6.61 15.69 -2.87
N ASP A 161 -5.35 15.21 -2.89
CA ASP A 161 -4.25 15.88 -3.61
C ASP A 161 -4.60 16.17 -5.08
N TYR A 162 -5.19 15.18 -5.76
CA TYR A 162 -5.70 15.34 -7.11
C TYR A 162 -6.80 16.42 -7.21
N GLY A 163 -7.76 16.41 -6.28
CA GLY A 163 -8.84 17.40 -6.23
C GLY A 163 -8.31 18.82 -6.00
N VAL A 164 -7.33 18.98 -5.10
CA VAL A 164 -6.69 20.28 -4.82
C VAL A 164 -5.94 20.81 -6.04
N LEU A 165 -5.24 19.94 -6.79
CA LEU A 165 -4.61 20.30 -8.07
C LEU A 165 -5.64 20.79 -9.10
N ILE A 166 -6.74 20.06 -9.28
CA ILE A 166 -7.81 20.45 -10.20
C ILE A 166 -8.50 21.73 -9.74
N PHE A 167 -8.66 21.92 -8.44
CA PHE A 167 -9.22 23.13 -7.85
C PHE A 167 -8.37 24.36 -8.22
N ILE A 168 -7.06 24.31 -7.96
CA ILE A 168 -6.13 25.40 -8.30
C ILE A 168 -6.18 25.70 -9.79
N LEU A 169 -6.05 24.66 -10.62
CA LEU A 169 -6.05 24.81 -12.08
C LEU A 169 -7.35 25.46 -12.57
N THR A 170 -8.50 24.96 -12.10
CA THR A 170 -9.81 25.44 -12.52
C THR A 170 -10.04 26.88 -12.05
N PHE A 171 -9.69 27.19 -10.80
CA PHE A 171 -9.85 28.52 -10.22
C PHE A 171 -9.03 29.54 -10.99
N CYS A 172 -7.76 29.24 -11.28
CA CYS A 172 -6.91 30.09 -12.11
C CYS A 172 -7.48 30.29 -13.52
N LEU A 173 -7.93 29.20 -14.17
CA LEU A 173 -8.49 29.29 -15.52
C LEU A 173 -9.75 30.15 -15.55
N VAL A 174 -10.68 29.96 -14.62
CA VAL A 174 -11.93 30.75 -14.54
C VAL A 174 -11.65 32.21 -14.18
N SER A 175 -10.72 32.48 -13.25
CA SER A 175 -10.41 33.85 -12.83
C SER A 175 -9.65 34.65 -13.89
N VAL A 176 -8.85 34.00 -14.75
CA VAL A 176 -8.04 34.65 -15.79
C VAL A 176 -8.78 34.76 -17.13
N SER A 177 -9.83 33.95 -17.37
CA SER A 177 -10.61 34.03 -18.61
C SER A 177 -11.56 35.24 -18.57
N GLY A 178 -11.02 36.43 -18.85
CA GLY A 178 -11.74 37.71 -18.89
C GLY A 178 -12.72 37.85 -20.05
N TYR A 179 -13.78 37.05 -20.06
CA TYR A 179 -14.92 37.20 -20.97
C TYR A 179 -16.01 38.10 -20.35
N GLN A 180 -16.90 38.64 -21.19
CA GLN A 180 -18.08 39.37 -20.71
C GLN A 180 -18.98 38.43 -19.87
N ASP A 181 -19.63 38.95 -18.83
CA ASP A 181 -20.32 38.17 -17.77
C ASP A 181 -21.27 37.09 -18.33
N ASP A 182 -21.96 37.36 -19.45
CA ASP A 182 -22.92 36.44 -20.07
C ASP A 182 -22.27 35.26 -20.81
N GLU A 183 -21.09 35.44 -21.41
CA GLU A 183 -20.37 34.37 -22.12
C GLU A 183 -19.60 33.44 -21.16
N ILE A 184 -19.17 33.95 -20.00
CA ILE A 184 -18.48 33.14 -18.97
C ILE A 184 -19.40 32.07 -18.42
N LEU A 185 -20.65 32.42 -18.09
CA LEU A 185 -21.57 31.50 -17.44
C LEU A 185 -22.01 30.37 -18.37
N GLU A 186 -22.28 30.68 -19.64
CA GLU A 186 -22.58 29.66 -20.65
C GLU A 186 -21.39 28.72 -20.90
N LEU A 187 -20.18 29.28 -20.99
CA LEU A 187 -18.96 28.49 -21.18
C LEU A 187 -18.65 27.62 -19.95
N ALA A 188 -18.81 28.15 -18.74
CA ALA A 188 -18.59 27.42 -17.49
C ALA A 188 -19.61 26.28 -17.34
N HIS A 189 -20.88 26.54 -17.61
CA HIS A 189 -21.92 25.51 -17.62
C HIS A 189 -21.56 24.39 -18.60
N LYS A 190 -21.20 24.74 -19.86
CA LYS A 190 -20.80 23.76 -20.87
C LYS A 190 -19.62 22.89 -20.41
N ARG A 191 -18.60 23.47 -19.79
CA ARG A 191 -17.43 22.75 -19.25
C ARG A 191 -17.79 21.82 -18.09
N VAL A 192 -18.59 22.30 -17.14
CA VAL A 192 -19.02 21.50 -15.99
C VAL A 192 -19.85 20.31 -16.47
N THR A 193 -20.80 20.52 -17.39
CA THR A 193 -21.63 19.45 -17.96
C THR A 193 -20.79 18.42 -18.71
N THR A 194 -19.81 18.82 -19.54
CA THR A 194 -18.95 17.86 -20.26
C THR A 194 -18.01 17.10 -19.32
N ILE A 195 -17.50 17.73 -18.25
CA ILE A 195 -16.72 17.04 -17.22
C ILE A 195 -17.58 16.00 -16.50
N ILE A 196 -18.82 16.36 -16.12
CA ILE A 196 -19.75 15.41 -15.49
C ILE A 196 -20.03 14.22 -16.41
N ILE A 197 -20.30 14.46 -17.70
CA ILE A 197 -20.55 13.39 -18.66
C ILE A 197 -19.31 12.49 -18.84
N GLY A 198 -18.11 13.09 -18.90
CA GLY A 198 -16.85 12.36 -18.90
C GLY A 198 -16.69 11.47 -17.65
N CYS A 199 -16.88 12.03 -16.46
CA CYS A 199 -16.82 11.28 -15.20
C CYS A 199 -17.85 10.14 -15.16
N LEU A 200 -19.10 10.39 -15.54
CA LEU A 200 -20.16 9.37 -15.57
C LEU A 200 -19.81 8.24 -16.53
N THR A 201 -19.27 8.56 -17.71
CA THR A 201 -18.87 7.56 -18.69
C THR A 201 -17.71 6.71 -18.16
N CYS A 202 -16.72 7.31 -17.49
CA CYS A 202 -15.64 6.56 -16.82
C CYS A 202 -16.21 5.62 -15.75
N VAL A 203 -17.12 6.11 -14.91
CA VAL A 203 -17.72 5.31 -13.83
C VAL A 203 -18.49 4.12 -14.41
N ILE A 204 -19.36 4.35 -15.39
CA ILE A 204 -20.14 3.31 -16.08
C ILE A 204 -19.19 2.26 -16.67
N MET A 205 -18.21 2.68 -17.45
CA MET A 205 -17.25 1.77 -18.09
C MET A 205 -16.42 1.01 -17.07
N SER A 206 -16.04 1.63 -15.94
CA SER A 206 -15.27 0.96 -14.89
C SER A 206 -16.06 -0.13 -14.15
N ILE A 207 -17.36 0.09 -13.91
CA ILE A 207 -18.24 -0.82 -13.15
C ILE A 207 -18.75 -1.96 -14.04
N PHE A 208 -19.22 -1.65 -15.24
CA PHE A 208 -19.95 -2.61 -16.08
C PHE A 208 -19.06 -3.42 -17.02
N VAL A 209 -17.88 -2.92 -17.38
CA VAL A 209 -16.94 -3.65 -18.24
C VAL A 209 -15.85 -4.25 -17.37
N PHE A 210 -15.94 -5.55 -17.08
CA PHE A 210 -14.94 -6.33 -16.31
C PHE A 210 -14.33 -5.55 -15.13
N PRO A 211 -15.10 -5.34 -14.04
CA PRO A 211 -14.69 -4.47 -12.95
C PRO A 211 -13.46 -5.02 -12.21
N VAL A 212 -12.58 -4.10 -11.81
CA VAL A 212 -11.42 -4.40 -10.97
C VAL A 212 -11.63 -3.75 -9.60
N TRP A 213 -11.76 -4.57 -8.57
CA TRP A 213 -12.10 -4.15 -7.21
C TRP A 213 -10.86 -4.09 -6.32
N ALA A 214 -10.50 -2.90 -5.86
CA ALA A 214 -9.41 -2.67 -4.92
C ALA A 214 -9.69 -3.34 -3.57
N GLY A 215 -10.94 -3.38 -3.10
CA GLY A 215 -11.31 -4.07 -1.87
C GLY A 215 -11.02 -5.57 -1.90
N HIS A 216 -11.31 -6.21 -3.03
CA HIS A 216 -10.99 -7.63 -3.22
C HIS A 216 -9.48 -7.88 -3.28
N ASP A 217 -8.74 -7.06 -4.02
CA ASP A 217 -7.28 -7.15 -4.09
C ASP A 217 -6.64 -6.91 -2.71
N PHE A 218 -7.15 -5.96 -1.93
CA PHE A 218 -6.67 -5.67 -0.58
C PHE A 218 -6.90 -6.85 0.38
N HIS A 219 -8.10 -7.43 0.34
CA HIS A 219 -8.45 -8.60 1.14
C HIS A 219 -7.50 -9.78 0.87
N ASN A 220 -7.25 -10.07 -0.41
CA ASN A 220 -6.33 -11.12 -0.82
C ASN A 220 -4.88 -10.79 -0.43
N LEU A 221 -4.47 -9.52 -0.54
CA LEU A 221 -3.13 -9.07 -0.15
C LEU A 221 -2.87 -9.32 1.33
N ILE A 222 -3.80 -8.93 2.22
CA ILE A 222 -3.65 -9.15 3.67
C ILE A 222 -3.51 -10.64 3.98
N ALA A 223 -4.37 -11.48 3.42
CA ALA A 223 -4.26 -12.93 3.65
C ALA A 223 -2.94 -13.51 3.14
N ARG A 224 -2.50 -13.12 1.93
CA ARG A 224 -1.22 -13.57 1.37
C ARG A 224 -0.02 -13.08 2.16
N ASN A 225 -0.09 -11.88 2.76
CA ASN A 225 0.99 -11.36 3.59
C ASN A 225 1.14 -12.16 4.89
N ILE A 226 0.03 -12.63 5.47
CA ILE A 226 0.05 -13.53 6.64
C ILE A 226 0.55 -14.93 6.23
N GLU A 227 0.10 -15.46 5.10
CA GLU A 227 0.54 -16.75 4.55
C GLU A 227 2.04 -16.82 4.33
N LYS A 228 2.65 -15.78 3.73
CA LYS A 228 4.11 -15.72 3.53
C LYS A 228 4.92 -15.82 4.84
N GLN A 229 4.34 -15.38 5.95
CA GLN A 229 4.96 -15.49 7.27
C GLN A 229 4.76 -16.87 7.87
N ALA A 230 3.58 -17.46 7.66
CA ALA A 230 3.30 -18.84 7.99
C ALA A 230 4.26 -19.81 7.29
N ASP A 231 4.47 -19.61 5.98
CA ASP A 231 5.41 -20.40 5.17
C ASP A 231 6.84 -20.27 5.69
N PHE A 232 7.25 -19.06 6.06
CA PHE A 232 8.57 -18.82 6.64
C PHE A 232 8.77 -19.56 7.96
N LEU A 233 7.82 -19.48 8.89
CA LEU A 233 7.93 -20.13 10.19
C LEU A 233 7.90 -21.65 10.11
N GLN A 234 7.10 -22.21 9.21
CA GLN A 234 7.07 -23.66 8.97
C GLN A 234 8.37 -24.15 8.33
N GLY A 235 8.97 -23.37 7.42
CA GLY A 235 10.26 -23.69 6.82
C GLY A 235 11.45 -23.47 7.77
N PHE A 236 11.37 -22.47 8.65
CA PHE A 236 12.46 -22.07 9.55
C PHE A 236 12.88 -23.20 10.50
N GLY A 237 11.91 -23.88 11.11
CA GLY A 237 12.19 -24.99 12.03
C GLY A 237 13.01 -26.09 11.36
N ASP A 238 12.66 -26.46 10.12
CA ASP A 238 13.37 -27.51 9.40
C ASP A 238 14.79 -27.11 8.98
N LEU A 239 14.96 -25.85 8.57
CA LEU A 239 16.23 -25.32 8.07
C LEU A 239 17.23 -25.04 9.20
N TYR A 240 16.77 -24.41 10.29
CA TYR A 240 17.63 -23.98 11.39
C TYR A 240 18.12 -25.16 12.25
N PHE A 241 17.33 -26.22 12.33
CA PHE A 241 17.61 -27.42 13.13
C PHE A 241 18.02 -28.65 12.30
N GLY A 242 18.12 -28.53 10.98
CA GLY A 242 18.83 -29.49 10.12
C GLY A 242 18.04 -30.74 9.69
N THR A 243 16.72 -30.66 9.59
CA THR A 243 15.87 -31.83 9.23
C THR A 243 15.53 -31.93 7.74
N LYS A 244 15.83 -30.92 6.92
CA LYS A 244 15.56 -30.92 5.46
C LYS A 244 16.84 -30.85 4.61
N GLY A 245 16.92 -31.76 3.62
CA GLY A 245 17.79 -31.65 2.46
C GLY A 245 17.12 -30.91 1.30
N ASP A 246 17.93 -30.17 0.53
CA ASP A 246 17.69 -29.47 -0.74
C ASP A 246 16.20 -29.26 -1.12
N THR A 247 15.60 -28.20 -0.57
CA THR A 247 14.21 -27.79 -0.86
C THR A 247 14.21 -26.36 -1.42
N ASP A 248 13.25 -26.03 -2.28
CA ASP A 248 13.02 -24.67 -2.78
C ASP A 248 12.96 -23.66 -1.61
N MET A 249 13.97 -22.79 -1.52
CA MET A 249 14.12 -21.76 -0.47
C MET A 249 13.37 -20.46 -0.81
N SER A 250 12.45 -20.49 -1.79
CA SER A 250 11.64 -19.33 -2.17
C SER A 250 10.85 -18.71 -1.00
N TRP A 251 10.51 -19.50 0.02
CA TRP A 251 9.86 -19.06 1.25
C TRP A 251 10.75 -18.21 2.17
N LEU A 252 12.08 -18.40 2.13
CA LEU A 252 13.04 -17.80 3.08
C LEU A 252 13.00 -16.27 3.09
N HIS A 253 12.66 -15.68 1.94
CA HIS A 253 12.53 -14.23 1.79
C HIS A 253 11.13 -13.80 1.37
N GLY A 254 10.15 -14.71 1.38
CA GLY A 254 8.78 -14.42 0.97
C GLY A 254 8.15 -13.28 1.79
N TYR A 255 8.40 -13.27 3.10
CA TYR A 255 7.90 -12.26 4.03
C TYR A 255 8.48 -10.85 3.75
N ARG A 256 9.63 -10.69 3.08
CA ARG A 256 10.22 -9.36 2.83
C ARG A 256 9.32 -8.43 2.04
N SER A 257 8.49 -9.00 1.16
CA SER A 257 7.48 -8.24 0.42
C SER A 257 6.43 -7.58 1.33
N VAL A 258 6.25 -8.07 2.56
CA VAL A 258 5.34 -7.52 3.57
C VAL A 258 5.92 -6.25 4.18
N LEU A 259 7.23 -6.14 4.37
CA LEU A 259 7.88 -5.01 5.03
C LEU A 259 7.58 -3.66 4.36
N ASN A 260 7.47 -3.67 3.02
CA ASN A 260 7.24 -2.47 2.21
C ASN A 260 5.79 -2.32 1.71
N SER A 261 4.84 -3.06 2.31
CA SER A 261 3.44 -3.11 1.85
C SER A 261 2.59 -1.90 2.24
N LYS A 262 3.00 -1.10 3.23
CA LYS A 262 2.16 -0.09 3.89
C LYS A 262 1.48 0.89 2.92
N THR A 263 2.23 1.43 1.97
CA THR A 263 1.71 2.43 1.01
C THR A 263 0.67 1.83 0.07
N ALA A 264 0.88 0.59 -0.37
CA ALA A 264 -0.06 -0.13 -1.21
C ALA A 264 -1.35 -0.47 -0.44
N GLU A 265 -1.24 -0.91 0.81
CA GLU A 265 -2.39 -1.20 1.67
C GLU A 265 -3.23 0.06 1.95
N GLU A 266 -2.59 1.17 2.31
CA GLU A 266 -3.28 2.45 2.54
C GLU A 266 -3.99 2.95 1.28
N ALA A 267 -3.36 2.81 0.11
CA ALA A 267 -3.96 3.17 -1.17
C ALA A 267 -5.19 2.29 -1.48
N MET A 268 -5.08 0.97 -1.37
CA MET A 268 -6.19 0.07 -1.64
C MET A 268 -7.35 0.26 -0.64
N ALA A 269 -7.06 0.47 0.65
CA ALA A 269 -8.08 0.78 1.65
C ALA A 269 -8.83 2.08 1.35
N ASN A 270 -8.12 3.11 0.87
CA ASN A 270 -8.74 4.35 0.45
C ASN A 270 -9.63 4.15 -0.78
N PHE A 271 -9.19 3.38 -1.78
CA PHE A 271 -10.00 3.08 -2.97
C PHE A 271 -11.22 2.22 -2.65
N ALA A 272 -11.06 1.18 -1.83
CA ALA A 272 -12.12 0.24 -1.46
C ALA A 272 -13.31 0.92 -0.74
N ARG A 273 -13.09 2.07 -0.11
CA ARG A 273 -14.15 2.89 0.52
C ARG A 273 -15.09 3.56 -0.48
N TRP A 274 -14.62 3.81 -1.71
CA TRP A 274 -15.43 4.41 -2.76
C TRP A 274 -16.25 3.36 -3.52
N GLU A 275 -15.96 2.08 -3.34
CA GLU A 275 -16.57 1.02 -4.14
C GLU A 275 -18.02 0.78 -3.73
N PRO A 276 -18.94 0.62 -4.69
CA PRO A 276 -20.26 0.07 -4.39
C PRO A 276 -20.15 -1.34 -3.79
N PRO A 277 -21.21 -1.83 -3.11
CA PRO A 277 -21.26 -3.21 -2.65
C PRO A 277 -20.97 -4.20 -3.78
N HIS A 278 -20.09 -5.15 -3.54
CA HIS A 278 -19.68 -6.14 -4.54
C HIS A 278 -19.24 -7.44 -3.88
N GLY A 279 -19.60 -8.58 -4.48
CA GLY A 279 -19.28 -9.90 -3.94
C GLY A 279 -19.76 -10.07 -2.50
N LYS A 280 -18.83 -10.32 -1.58
CA LYS A 280 -19.11 -10.44 -0.13
C LYS A 280 -18.87 -9.14 0.65
N PHE A 281 -18.40 -8.07 -0.01
CA PHE A 281 -18.09 -6.79 0.62
C PHE A 281 -19.31 -5.89 0.59
N ARG A 282 -19.74 -5.45 1.77
CA ARG A 282 -20.93 -4.60 1.94
C ARG A 282 -20.55 -3.13 1.87
N PHE A 283 -21.55 -2.26 1.73
CA PHE A 283 -21.34 -0.83 1.91
C PHE A 283 -20.80 -0.57 3.33
N GLY A 284 -19.78 0.28 3.44
CA GLY A 284 -19.14 0.57 4.73
C GLY A 284 -18.36 -0.61 5.33
N HIS A 285 -17.89 -1.55 4.50
CA HIS A 285 -17.04 -2.66 4.95
C HIS A 285 -15.87 -2.17 5.84
N PRO A 286 -15.49 -2.90 6.90
CA PRO A 286 -14.49 -2.49 7.90
C PRO A 286 -13.03 -2.48 7.37
N TRP A 287 -12.74 -1.70 6.33
CA TRP A 287 -11.40 -1.59 5.73
C TRP A 287 -10.33 -1.05 6.69
N LYS A 288 -10.72 -0.37 7.77
CA LYS A 288 -9.78 0.11 8.79
C LYS A 288 -9.14 -1.06 9.55
N GLN A 289 -9.91 -2.10 9.84
CA GLN A 289 -9.45 -3.31 10.52
C GLN A 289 -8.41 -4.06 9.68
N TYR A 290 -8.55 -4.05 8.35
CA TYR A 290 -7.51 -4.60 7.46
C TYR A 290 -6.18 -3.85 7.56
N LEU A 291 -6.20 -2.52 7.70
CA LEU A 291 -4.97 -1.73 7.90
C LEU A 291 -4.30 -2.04 9.24
N GLU A 292 -5.11 -2.28 10.28
CA GLU A 292 -4.63 -2.68 11.61
C GLU A 292 -3.98 -4.07 11.57
N ILE A 293 -4.65 -5.04 10.94
CA ILE A 293 -4.07 -6.37 10.67
C ILE A 293 -2.78 -6.24 9.86
N GLY A 294 -2.76 -5.42 8.81
CA GLY A 294 -1.56 -5.16 8.02
C GLY A 294 -0.41 -4.56 8.83
N ALA A 295 -0.71 -3.69 9.80
CA ALA A 295 0.29 -3.13 10.72
C ALA A 295 0.89 -4.21 11.63
N MET A 296 0.06 -5.05 12.25
CA MET A 296 0.52 -6.18 13.08
C MET A 296 1.31 -7.21 12.24
N THR A 297 0.83 -7.49 11.03
CA THR A 297 1.47 -8.38 10.05
C THR A 297 2.87 -7.87 9.69
N ARG A 298 3.07 -6.55 9.53
CA ARG A 298 4.40 -5.96 9.32
C ARG A 298 5.28 -6.02 10.56
N GLN A 299 4.74 -5.78 11.75
CA GLN A 299 5.49 -5.91 13.00
C GLN A 299 6.06 -7.33 13.15
N CYS A 300 5.24 -8.34 12.89
CA CYS A 300 5.66 -9.73 12.84
C CYS A 300 6.78 -9.94 11.80
N ALA A 301 6.63 -9.38 10.60
CA ALA A 301 7.64 -9.51 9.54
C ALA A 301 9.00 -8.91 9.92
N TYR A 302 9.06 -7.84 10.73
CA TYR A 302 10.34 -7.32 11.25
C TYR A 302 11.02 -8.32 12.20
N ARG A 303 10.25 -9.06 13.02
CA ARG A 303 10.79 -10.14 13.87
C ARG A 303 11.30 -11.30 13.03
N LEU A 304 10.60 -11.64 11.94
CA LEU A 304 11.05 -12.66 11.00
C LEU A 304 12.33 -12.27 10.26
N GLU A 305 12.51 -10.98 9.93
CA GLU A 305 13.78 -10.49 9.35
C GLU A 305 14.93 -10.71 10.33
N ALA A 306 14.74 -10.30 11.60
CA ALA A 306 15.73 -10.56 12.65
C ALA A 306 16.02 -12.05 12.82
N LEU A 307 14.98 -12.89 12.81
CA LEU A 307 15.10 -14.35 12.95
C LEU A 307 15.84 -14.98 11.76
N SER A 308 15.58 -14.49 10.54
CA SER A 308 16.26 -14.98 9.34
C SER A 308 17.76 -14.67 9.34
N ASN A 309 18.17 -13.55 9.95
CA ASN A 309 19.57 -13.18 10.10
C ASN A 309 20.32 -14.06 11.12
N CYS A 310 19.59 -14.85 11.93
CA CYS A 310 20.19 -15.83 12.83
C CYS A 310 20.56 -17.15 12.13
N ILE A 311 20.17 -17.35 10.87
CA ILE A 311 20.52 -18.55 10.09
C ILE A 311 22.00 -18.43 9.67
N ILE A 312 22.88 -19.17 10.34
CA ILE A 312 24.33 -19.18 10.05
C ILE A 312 24.63 -20.28 9.00
N PRO A 313 25.25 -19.97 7.84
CA PRO A 313 25.51 -20.95 6.77
C PRO A 313 26.56 -22.02 7.07
N ASP A 314 27.46 -21.78 8.03
CA ASP A 314 28.54 -22.72 8.35
C ASP A 314 28.11 -23.71 9.44
N MET A 315 27.66 -24.88 8.99
CA MET A 315 27.38 -26.03 9.84
C MET A 315 28.65 -26.52 10.55
N LYS A 316 28.91 -26.00 11.75
CA LYS A 316 29.55 -26.78 12.81
C LYS A 316 28.49 -27.69 13.45
N GLU A 317 28.95 -28.82 14.00
CA GLU A 317 28.08 -29.73 14.76
C GLU A 317 27.31 -28.92 15.83
N PRO A 318 25.97 -29.04 15.93
CA PRO A 318 25.20 -28.25 16.87
C PRO A 318 25.64 -28.52 18.31
N SER A 319 25.96 -27.46 19.05
CA SER A 319 26.36 -27.54 20.46
C SER A 319 25.28 -28.20 21.32
N GLU A 320 25.68 -28.76 22.47
CA GLU A 320 24.74 -29.38 23.42
C GLU A 320 23.61 -28.42 23.81
N PHE A 321 23.93 -27.14 23.99
CA PHE A 321 22.94 -26.10 24.24
C PHE A 321 21.92 -25.98 23.11
N LYS A 322 22.37 -25.95 21.85
CA LYS A 322 21.48 -25.90 20.68
C LYS A 322 20.59 -27.14 20.63
N LYS A 323 21.11 -28.34 20.95
CA LYS A 323 20.32 -29.60 20.98
C LYS A 323 19.20 -29.54 22.02
N ILE A 324 19.44 -28.97 23.21
CA ILE A 324 18.45 -28.85 24.28
C ILE A 324 17.26 -27.98 23.87
N ILE A 325 17.53 -26.82 23.26
CA ILE A 325 16.46 -25.87 22.90
C ILE A 325 15.78 -26.20 21.56
N THR A 326 16.39 -27.09 20.75
CA THR A 326 15.95 -27.36 19.37
C THR A 326 14.50 -27.77 19.29
N GLN A 327 14.10 -28.74 20.13
CA GLN A 327 12.77 -29.31 20.03
C GLN A 327 11.67 -28.28 20.34
N SER A 328 11.83 -27.53 21.43
CA SER A 328 10.85 -26.53 21.82
C SER A 328 10.81 -25.34 20.85
N CYS A 329 11.96 -24.84 20.40
CA CYS A 329 12.01 -23.78 19.38
C CYS A 329 11.37 -24.21 18.04
N MET A 330 11.59 -25.46 17.62
CA MET A 330 10.97 -26.02 16.42
C MET A 330 9.44 -26.07 16.57
N GLU A 331 8.94 -26.55 17.72
CA GLU A 331 7.51 -26.63 18.01
C GLU A 331 6.87 -25.22 18.04
N ILE A 332 7.51 -24.24 18.69
CA ILE A 332 7.05 -22.83 18.70
C ILE A 332 6.92 -22.29 17.27
N SER A 333 7.94 -22.50 16.43
CA SER A 333 7.96 -22.02 15.05
C SER A 333 6.85 -22.67 14.22
N ILE A 334 6.71 -24.00 14.31
CA ILE A 334 5.72 -24.76 13.54
C ILE A 334 4.29 -24.40 13.97
N GLU A 335 4.00 -24.37 15.27
CA GLU A 335 2.65 -24.08 15.76
C GLU A 335 2.26 -22.61 15.52
N SER A 336 3.19 -21.67 15.65
CA SER A 336 2.97 -20.27 15.24
C SER A 336 2.69 -20.17 13.74
N GLY A 337 3.45 -20.89 12.92
CA GLY A 337 3.25 -20.96 11.48
C GLY A 337 1.88 -21.54 11.10
N LYS A 338 1.45 -22.65 11.73
CA LYS A 338 0.11 -23.23 11.55
C LYS A 338 -0.99 -22.25 11.97
N GLY A 339 -0.80 -21.54 13.08
CA GLY A 339 -1.70 -20.48 13.54
C GLY A 339 -1.89 -19.39 12.48
N LEU A 340 -0.80 -18.84 11.95
CA LEU A 340 -0.85 -17.84 10.87
C LEU A 340 -1.47 -18.41 9.57
N GLN A 341 -1.21 -19.67 9.24
CA GLN A 341 -1.78 -20.32 8.06
C GLN A 341 -3.30 -20.44 8.15
N GLU A 342 -3.81 -20.81 9.33
CA GLU A 342 -5.24 -20.87 9.59
C GLU A 342 -5.86 -19.47 9.55
N ILE A 343 -5.22 -18.45 10.16
CA ILE A 343 -5.67 -17.06 10.07
C ILE A 343 -5.79 -16.60 8.60
N SER A 344 -4.76 -16.84 7.80
CA SER A 344 -4.77 -16.50 6.37
C SER A 344 -5.92 -17.19 5.64
N SER A 345 -6.09 -18.50 5.88
CA SER A 345 -7.16 -19.30 5.29
C SER A 345 -8.54 -18.81 5.69
N ALA A 346 -8.72 -18.43 6.96
CA ALA A 346 -9.95 -17.88 7.51
C ALA A 346 -10.31 -16.54 6.86
N ILE A 347 -9.32 -15.64 6.68
CA ILE A 347 -9.51 -14.40 5.93
C ILE A 347 -9.94 -14.73 4.49
N LYS A 348 -9.17 -15.52 3.72
CA LYS A 348 -9.50 -15.86 2.32
C LYS A 348 -10.93 -16.42 2.16
N LYS A 349 -11.36 -17.26 3.10
CA LYS A 349 -12.69 -17.90 3.08
C LYS A 349 -13.80 -17.01 3.67
N MET A 350 -13.43 -15.93 4.37
CA MET A 350 -14.30 -15.11 5.22
C MET A 350 -15.06 -15.96 6.24
N THR A 351 -14.33 -16.79 6.96
CA THR A 351 -14.81 -17.67 8.04
C THR A 351 -14.17 -17.28 9.36
N TYR A 352 -14.84 -17.56 10.47
CA TYR A 352 -14.26 -17.34 11.80
C TYR A 352 -13.14 -18.37 12.09
N PRO A 353 -11.96 -17.95 12.62
CA PRO A 353 -10.81 -18.83 12.82
C PRO A 353 -10.87 -19.61 14.16
N PHE A 354 -11.70 -20.65 14.23
CA PHE A 354 -11.95 -21.38 15.49
C PHE A 354 -10.75 -22.13 16.09
N THR A 355 -9.83 -22.61 15.26
CA THR A 355 -8.74 -23.51 15.68
C THR A 355 -7.43 -22.78 16.00
N VAL A 356 -7.33 -21.49 15.72
CA VAL A 356 -6.12 -20.69 15.93
C VAL A 356 -5.69 -20.67 17.40
N SER A 357 -6.65 -20.62 18.33
CA SER A 357 -6.37 -20.63 19.78
C SER A 357 -5.65 -21.91 20.23
N ALA A 358 -5.94 -23.06 19.59
CA ALA A 358 -5.27 -24.31 19.89
C ALA A 358 -3.79 -24.29 19.48
N HIS A 359 -3.48 -23.72 18.31
CA HIS A 359 -2.10 -23.55 17.85
C HIS A 359 -1.32 -22.56 18.73
N ILE A 360 -1.93 -21.42 19.10
CA ILE A 360 -1.30 -20.45 20.01
C ILE A 360 -1.03 -21.10 21.38
N MET A 361 -1.96 -21.89 21.90
CA MET A 361 -1.79 -22.58 23.18
C MET A 361 -0.64 -23.60 23.12
N LYS A 362 -0.53 -24.38 22.05
CA LYS A 362 0.60 -25.30 21.87
C LYS A 362 1.94 -24.57 21.79
N ALA A 363 1.99 -23.45 21.06
CA ALA A 363 3.20 -22.63 20.99
C ALA A 363 3.58 -22.05 22.37
N LYS A 364 2.60 -21.62 23.18
CA LYS A 364 2.84 -21.16 24.56
C LYS A 364 3.36 -22.28 25.45
N ASN A 365 2.74 -23.47 25.40
CA ASN A 365 3.23 -24.62 26.16
C ASN A 365 4.67 -24.99 25.78
N ALA A 366 5.00 -24.97 24.49
CA ALA A 366 6.37 -25.21 24.03
C ALA A 366 7.35 -24.12 24.51
N ALA A 367 6.90 -22.86 24.65
CA ALA A 367 7.69 -21.81 25.27
C ALA A 367 7.92 -22.02 26.77
N ASP A 368 6.94 -22.55 27.50
CA ASP A 368 7.08 -22.92 28.91
C ASP A 368 8.04 -24.12 29.08
N ASP A 369 7.97 -25.12 28.19
CA ASP A 369 8.90 -26.23 28.13
C ASP A 369 10.34 -25.75 27.84
N LEU A 370 10.47 -24.78 26.93
CA LEU A 370 11.75 -24.14 26.62
C LEU A 370 12.32 -23.40 27.84
N HIS A 371 11.50 -22.65 28.56
CA HIS A 371 11.91 -21.96 29.79
C HIS A 371 12.42 -22.96 30.84
N THR A 372 11.66 -24.03 31.06
CA THR A 372 12.04 -25.10 32.00
C THR A 372 13.34 -25.78 31.58
N ALA A 373 13.52 -26.04 30.28
CA ALA A 373 14.75 -26.62 29.75
C ALA A 373 15.96 -25.69 29.94
N LEU A 374 15.78 -24.38 29.75
CA LEU A 374 16.82 -23.37 29.95
C LEU A 374 17.25 -23.25 31.42
N GLU A 375 16.32 -23.32 32.36
CA GLU A 375 16.62 -23.31 33.81
C GLU A 375 17.42 -24.55 34.25
N ALA A 376 17.25 -25.68 33.56
CA ALA A 376 17.96 -26.93 33.85
C ALA A 376 19.39 -26.97 33.30
N VAL A 377 19.81 -26.02 32.45
CA VAL A 377 21.15 -26.03 31.83
C VAL A 377 22.22 -25.53 32.81
N THR A 378 23.21 -26.37 33.09
CA THR A 378 24.47 -25.97 33.73
C THR A 378 25.48 -25.49 32.69
N LEU A 379 25.85 -24.22 32.76
CA LEU A 379 26.69 -23.48 31.79
C LEU A 379 28.20 -23.76 31.88
N GLU A 380 28.61 -24.82 32.59
CA GLU A 380 30.00 -25.01 33.04
C GLU A 380 31.02 -25.23 31.91
N ASN A 381 30.58 -25.58 30.68
CA ASN A 381 31.46 -25.85 29.53
C ASN A 381 30.98 -25.22 28.20
N THR A 382 30.11 -24.21 28.21
CA THR A 382 29.52 -23.62 26.99
C THR A 382 30.17 -22.29 26.60
N ASN A 383 30.51 -22.10 25.33
CA ASN A 383 31.00 -20.80 24.86
C ASN A 383 29.83 -19.81 24.77
N ILE A 384 29.72 -18.91 25.75
CA ILE A 384 28.59 -17.97 25.89
C ILE A 384 28.38 -17.14 24.61
N LEU A 385 29.47 -16.68 24.00
CA LEU A 385 29.41 -15.77 22.85
C LEU A 385 29.04 -16.49 21.55
N GLU A 386 29.56 -17.70 21.33
CA GLU A 386 29.36 -18.45 20.08
C GLU A 386 28.12 -19.34 20.10
N ASP A 387 27.77 -19.93 21.26
CA ASP A 387 26.69 -20.91 21.37
C ASP A 387 25.43 -20.36 22.03
N VAL A 388 25.58 -19.59 23.12
CA VAL A 388 24.43 -19.17 23.95
C VAL A 388 23.76 -17.92 23.40
N MET A 389 24.52 -16.90 22.99
CA MET A 389 23.96 -15.64 22.48
C MET A 389 23.07 -15.81 21.23
N PRO A 390 23.49 -16.53 20.16
CA PRO A 390 22.64 -16.71 18.97
C PRO A 390 21.37 -17.50 19.28
N ALA A 391 21.50 -18.54 20.11
CA ALA A 391 20.41 -19.41 20.54
C ALA A 391 19.39 -18.69 21.46
N ALA A 392 19.87 -17.83 22.37
CA ALA A 392 19.03 -16.96 23.18
C ALA A 392 18.30 -15.92 22.32
N SER A 393 18.96 -15.38 21.30
CA SER A 393 18.35 -14.45 20.34
C SER A 393 17.21 -15.10 19.56
N VAL A 394 17.43 -16.32 19.06
CA VAL A 394 16.39 -17.12 18.38
C VAL A 394 15.23 -17.42 19.31
N THR A 395 15.51 -17.85 20.54
CA THR A 395 14.49 -18.12 21.56
C THR A 395 13.63 -16.89 21.85
N SER A 396 14.26 -15.75 22.11
CA SER A 396 13.57 -14.48 22.38
C SER A 396 12.69 -14.05 21.20
N LEU A 397 13.21 -14.14 19.97
CA LEU A 397 12.45 -13.79 18.76
C LEU A 397 11.25 -14.71 18.55
N LEU A 398 11.40 -16.02 18.80
CA LEU A 398 10.30 -16.99 18.70
C LEU A 398 9.21 -16.71 19.73
N ILE A 399 9.55 -16.34 20.96
CA ILE A 399 8.56 -15.92 21.97
C ILE A 399 7.79 -14.67 21.51
N GLU A 400 8.49 -13.67 20.96
CA GLU A 400 7.85 -12.46 20.42
C GLU A 400 6.95 -12.76 19.20
N ILE A 401 7.26 -13.80 18.42
CA ILE A 401 6.44 -14.25 17.29
C ILE A 401 5.13 -14.91 17.78
N ILE A 402 5.12 -15.56 18.94
CA ILE A 402 3.88 -16.04 19.57
C ILE A 402 2.96 -14.86 19.86
N GLU A 403 3.49 -13.79 20.47
CA GLU A 403 2.73 -12.56 20.75
C GLU A 403 2.22 -11.90 19.46
N CYS A 404 3.06 -11.85 18.41
CA CYS A 404 2.64 -11.36 17.10
C CYS A 404 1.47 -12.17 16.52
N THR A 405 1.54 -13.50 16.61
CA THR A 405 0.49 -14.41 16.13
C THR A 405 -0.82 -14.19 16.90
N GLU A 406 -0.75 -14.00 18.22
CA GLU A 406 -1.90 -13.69 19.07
C GLU A 406 -2.53 -12.33 18.73
N ASN A 407 -1.72 -11.28 18.56
CA ASN A 407 -2.20 -9.95 18.19
C ASN A 407 -2.88 -9.92 16.81
N ILE A 408 -2.33 -10.66 15.84
CA ILE A 408 -2.94 -10.83 14.52
C ILE A 408 -4.27 -11.60 14.65
N ALA A 409 -4.29 -12.69 15.42
CA ALA A 409 -5.50 -13.49 15.64
C ALA A 409 -6.64 -12.66 16.27
N GLU A 410 -6.33 -11.86 17.30
CA GLU A 410 -7.29 -10.96 17.93
C GLU A 410 -7.85 -9.94 16.94
N SER A 411 -6.99 -9.28 16.17
CA SER A 411 -7.39 -8.30 15.16
C SER A 411 -8.28 -8.93 14.07
N VAL A 412 -8.01 -10.19 13.70
CA VAL A 412 -8.81 -10.93 12.72
C VAL A 412 -10.14 -11.39 13.31
N ASN A 413 -10.20 -11.74 14.60
CA ASN A 413 -11.45 -12.02 15.29
C ASN A 413 -12.36 -10.79 15.33
N GLU A 414 -11.81 -9.62 15.62
CA GLU A 414 -12.55 -8.35 15.55
C GLU A 414 -13.05 -8.08 14.13
N LEU A 415 -12.19 -8.22 13.12
CA LEU A 415 -12.58 -8.10 11.72
C LEU A 415 -13.72 -9.08 11.38
N ALA A 416 -13.62 -10.34 11.80
CA ALA A 416 -14.62 -11.37 11.55
C ALA A 416 -15.98 -10.99 12.13
N CYS A 417 -16.01 -10.38 13.31
CA CYS A 417 -17.23 -9.87 13.93
C CYS A 417 -17.79 -8.66 13.16
N PHE A 418 -16.98 -7.64 12.88
CA PHE A 418 -17.42 -6.44 12.16
C PHE A 418 -17.87 -6.73 10.73
N ALA A 419 -17.18 -7.62 10.03
CA ALA A 419 -17.45 -8.01 8.66
C ALA A 419 -18.48 -9.15 8.53
N LYS A 420 -18.98 -9.69 9.66
CA LYS A 420 -19.93 -10.81 9.72
C LYS A 420 -19.44 -12.03 8.94
N PHE A 421 -18.22 -12.46 9.22
CA PHE A 421 -17.67 -13.70 8.67
C PHE A 421 -18.52 -14.90 9.08
N LYS A 422 -18.53 -15.93 8.24
CA LYS A 422 -19.29 -17.15 8.51
C LYS A 422 -18.78 -17.81 9.80
N GLY A 423 -19.68 -18.04 10.76
CA GLY A 423 -19.36 -18.62 12.07
C GLY A 423 -19.10 -17.59 13.18
N ALA A 424 -19.00 -16.29 12.86
CA ALA A 424 -18.78 -15.26 13.88
C ALA A 424 -19.93 -15.19 14.89
N ASP A 425 -21.19 -15.32 14.46
CA ASP A 425 -22.36 -15.30 15.35
C ASP A 425 -22.34 -16.46 16.36
N THR A 426 -21.84 -17.63 15.95
CA THR A 426 -21.69 -18.81 16.83
C THR A 426 -20.58 -18.59 17.86
N ALA A 427 -19.50 -17.92 17.48
CA ALA A 427 -18.43 -17.55 18.40
C ALA A 427 -18.84 -16.43 19.39
N MET A 428 -19.81 -15.58 19.03
CA MET A 428 -20.34 -14.50 19.87
C MET A 428 -21.54 -14.93 20.76
N SER A 429 -22.06 -16.15 20.60
CA SER A 429 -23.12 -16.69 21.46
C SER A 429 -22.55 -16.99 22.86
N PRO A 430 -23.23 -16.61 23.97
CA PRO A 430 -22.56 -16.44 25.24
C PRO A 430 -22.38 -17.76 26.00
N GLU A 431 -21.12 -18.17 26.16
CA GLU A 431 -20.64 -18.59 27.48
C GLU A 431 -19.67 -17.53 28.04
N LYS A 432 -20.26 -16.68 28.88
CA LYS A 432 -19.71 -15.71 29.84
C LYS A 432 -19.30 -14.29 29.37
N PRO A 433 -19.61 -13.26 30.19
CA PRO A 433 -19.59 -11.85 29.78
C PRO A 433 -18.32 -11.12 30.23
N THR A 434 -17.90 -10.15 29.41
CA THR A 434 -17.08 -8.96 29.76
C THR A 434 -15.78 -9.17 30.54
N ARG A 435 -14.69 -9.36 29.78
CA ARG A 435 -13.37 -8.78 30.10
C ARG A 435 -12.72 -8.27 28.81
N LYS A 436 -12.99 -7.02 28.42
CA LYS A 436 -12.12 -6.18 27.56
C LYS A 436 -12.80 -4.82 27.32
N LEU A 437 -12.88 -3.99 28.37
CA LEU A 437 -13.10 -2.55 28.21
C LEU A 437 -12.09 -1.69 29.00
N LEU A 438 -11.02 -2.29 29.54
CA LEU A 438 -9.94 -1.55 30.21
C LEU A 438 -8.58 -2.16 29.87
N ARG A 439 -8.15 -2.02 28.62
CA ARG A 439 -6.72 -1.94 28.28
C ARG A 439 -6.49 -1.17 26.98
N ARG A 440 -7.14 -0.01 26.85
CA ARG A 440 -6.77 0.96 25.82
C ARG A 440 -5.82 1.98 26.44
N GLY A 441 -4.55 1.60 26.53
CA GLY A 441 -3.48 2.55 26.76
C GLY A 441 -3.38 3.47 25.55
N ASN A 442 -4.03 4.63 25.62
CA ASN A 442 -3.81 5.71 24.68
C ASN A 442 -2.36 6.21 24.85
N ILE A 443 -1.46 5.79 23.98
CA ILE A 443 -0.21 6.53 23.79
C ILE A 443 -0.58 7.79 23.00
N LYS A 444 -0.87 8.88 23.72
CA LYS A 444 -0.79 10.23 23.16
C LYS A 444 0.69 10.62 23.13
N PRO A 445 1.24 11.11 22.02
CA PRO A 445 2.54 11.76 22.05
C PRO A 445 2.40 13.06 22.85
N HIS A 446 3.03 13.11 24.02
CA HIS A 446 3.20 14.36 24.75
C HIS A 446 4.26 15.18 24.00
N HIS A 447 3.82 16.23 23.30
CA HIS A 447 4.71 17.35 23.01
C HIS A 447 5.04 18.01 24.35
N ILE A 448 6.32 18.00 24.71
CA ILE A 448 6.89 18.90 25.71
C ILE A 448 8.07 19.58 25.03
N GLU A 449 7.89 20.85 24.71
CA GLU A 449 8.99 21.81 24.66
C GLU A 449 9.66 21.82 26.03
N ASN A 450 10.92 21.40 26.15
CA ASN A 450 12.01 22.35 26.33
C ASN A 450 13.34 21.65 26.58
N ASP A 451 14.35 22.30 26.01
CA ASP A 451 15.74 22.48 26.39
C ASP A 451 16.29 21.85 27.68
N SER A 452 17.57 21.51 27.59
CA SER A 452 18.55 21.18 28.64
C SER A 452 18.65 19.75 29.20
N THR A 453 19.81 19.17 28.88
CA THR A 453 20.58 18.09 29.51
C THR A 453 20.34 17.86 31.01
N HIS A 454 19.99 16.62 31.39
CA HIS A 454 20.70 15.75 32.35
C HIS A 454 19.92 14.43 32.52
N ALA A 455 20.57 13.30 32.25
CA ALA A 455 20.00 11.97 32.38
C ALA A 455 20.01 11.50 33.85
N LEU A 456 18.84 11.19 34.41
CA LEU A 456 18.70 10.51 35.70
C LEU A 456 18.02 9.16 35.46
N ILE A 457 18.78 8.08 35.58
CA ILE A 457 18.29 6.70 35.47
C ILE A 457 17.71 6.32 36.84
N THR A 458 16.41 6.06 36.92
CA THR A 458 15.78 5.49 38.13
C THR A 458 15.30 4.07 37.80
N ALA A 459 15.98 3.07 38.36
CA ALA A 459 15.58 1.67 38.30
C ALA A 459 14.60 1.37 39.45
N TYR A 460 13.45 0.78 39.14
CA TYR A 460 12.55 0.21 40.14
C TYR A 460 12.77 -1.30 40.21
N ALA A 461 13.38 -1.74 41.32
CA ALA A 461 13.36 -3.12 41.76
C ALA A 461 12.15 -3.32 42.68
N THR A 462 11.32 -4.32 42.40
CA THR A 462 10.30 -4.81 43.34
C THR A 462 10.74 -6.15 43.88
N SER A 463 11.23 -6.12 45.12
CA SER A 463 11.49 -7.29 45.97
C SER A 463 10.16 -7.80 46.53
N ALA A 464 9.99 -9.12 46.50
CA ALA A 464 9.01 -9.86 47.28
C ALA A 464 9.73 -10.45 48.52
N MET A 465 9.18 -10.25 49.72
CA MET A 465 9.24 -11.15 50.90
C MET A 465 8.11 -10.74 51.85
N VAL A 466 7.12 -11.61 52.12
CA VAL A 466 7.00 -12.52 53.29
C VAL A 466 6.81 -11.77 54.61
N GLU A 467 5.55 -11.69 55.08
CA GLU A 467 4.99 -12.54 56.16
C GLU A 467 3.47 -12.62 56.03
#